data_AF-A0A151N5J0-F1
#
_entry.id   AF-A0A151N5J0-F1
#
_cell.length_a   1.000
_cell.length_b   1.000
_cell.length_c   1.000
_cell.angle_alpha   90.00
_cell.angle_beta   90.00
_cell.angle_gamma   90.00
#
_symmetry.space_group_name_H-M   'P 1'
#
loop_
_entity.id
_entity.type
_entity.pdbx_description
1 polymer ?
#
loop_
_entity_poly.entity_id
_entity_poly.type
_entity_poly.pdbx_seq_one_letter_code
_entity_poly.pdbx_strand_id
1 'polypeptide(L)'
;MKGLLSRLGKCNSRLVSLSMQHLELDRLVWKIVTRNQFIKNLILFLKRVGSHLDHLSLKGARVTLEEGCELLSSLSYLKNKSLASEVNIENFFERHLAVYRSPLFCETMSKFRNLAILSLNYNCISDELLDTLCEHNAHSLWTLNIKCHIHDPHRQIIWGVSWGNLAKRAPKLRVNFFFERVMKHDKLARILLAEIPVRSINLRSCYFRDPDWTMRPTLTNLLPSYKHILQKLTLEFNNSHEFLDEELLQLVLSCRKLFFLKIWAFLDITFVERLLQNQVEGKCTLRTLKVRIYTSQHETIQEDHMLREIYIRYKDLINSELNYFVIAYPMM
;
A
#
# COMPACT_ATOMS: atom_id res chain seq x y z
N MET A 1 31.86 -8.49 -0.26
CA MET A 1 30.72 -8.40 -1.21
C MET A 1 31.09 -8.34 -2.69
N LYS A 2 32.16 -7.64 -3.13
CA LYS A 2 32.61 -7.62 -4.54
C LYS A 2 32.76 -9.02 -5.16
N GLY A 3 33.37 -9.96 -4.42
CA GLY A 3 33.51 -11.35 -4.84
C GLY A 3 32.18 -12.09 -5.04
N LEU A 4 31.17 -11.81 -4.21
CA LEU A 4 29.85 -12.45 -4.30
C LEU A 4 29.07 -11.98 -5.53
N LEU A 5 28.87 -10.66 -5.67
CA LEU A 5 28.12 -10.10 -6.81
C LEU A 5 28.82 -10.37 -8.15
N SER A 6 30.16 -10.32 -8.18
CA SER A 6 30.91 -10.67 -9.38
C SER A 6 30.81 -12.16 -9.74
N ARG A 7 30.83 -13.06 -8.76
CA ARG A 7 30.60 -14.51 -8.99
C ARG A 7 29.17 -14.77 -9.45
N LEU A 8 28.17 -14.18 -8.80
CA LEU A 8 26.77 -14.30 -9.20
C LEU A 8 26.56 -13.81 -10.64
N GLY A 9 27.13 -12.66 -11.00
CA GLY A 9 27.01 -12.13 -12.37
C GLY A 9 27.73 -12.96 -13.43
N LYS A 10 28.82 -13.66 -13.05
CA LYS A 10 29.56 -14.55 -13.97
C LYS A 10 28.88 -15.92 -14.12
N CYS A 11 28.35 -16.47 -13.03
CA CYS A 11 27.78 -17.81 -13.02
C CYS A 11 26.28 -17.85 -13.38
N ASN A 12 25.59 -16.70 -13.35
CA ASN A 12 24.13 -16.65 -13.44
C ASN A 12 23.66 -15.71 -14.56
N SER A 13 23.81 -16.15 -15.81
CA SER A 13 23.39 -15.40 -17.00
C SER A 13 21.87 -15.35 -17.20
N ARG A 14 21.07 -15.91 -16.30
CA ARG A 14 19.60 -16.02 -16.40
C ARG A 14 18.89 -15.61 -15.11
N LEU A 15 19.48 -14.75 -14.29
CA LEU A 15 18.83 -14.29 -13.07
C LEU A 15 17.55 -13.52 -13.41
N VAL A 16 16.40 -14.11 -13.06
CA VAL A 16 15.06 -13.55 -13.33
C VAL A 16 14.56 -12.66 -12.19
N SER A 17 14.95 -12.95 -10.94
CA SER A 17 14.47 -12.22 -9.77
C SER A 17 15.60 -11.90 -8.80
N LEU A 18 15.65 -10.65 -8.34
CA LEU A 18 16.56 -10.17 -7.30
C LEU A 18 15.77 -9.41 -6.24
N SER A 19 15.90 -9.83 -4.99
CA SER A 19 15.31 -9.12 -3.85
C SER A 19 16.37 -8.89 -2.78
N MET A 20 16.65 -7.61 -2.50
CA MET A 20 17.51 -7.18 -1.40
C MET A 20 16.74 -6.13 -0.60
N GLN A 21 16.22 -6.52 0.56
CA GLN A 21 15.30 -5.68 1.32
C GLN A 21 15.93 -5.18 2.61
N HIS A 22 15.47 -4.02 3.07
CA HIS A 22 15.79 -3.43 4.36
C HIS A 22 17.29 -3.28 4.61
N LEU A 23 18.03 -2.90 3.56
CA LEU A 23 19.47 -2.63 3.67
C LEU A 23 19.73 -1.41 4.57
N GLU A 24 18.82 -0.42 4.58
CA GLU A 24 18.90 0.79 5.40
C GLU A 24 20.29 1.45 5.34
N LEU A 25 20.74 1.75 4.11
CA LEU A 25 22.09 2.25 3.77
C LEU A 25 22.36 3.67 4.30
N ASP A 26 21.36 4.33 4.85
CA ASP A 26 21.42 5.60 5.58
C ASP A 26 21.89 5.42 7.05
N ARG A 27 21.86 4.20 7.59
CA ARG A 27 22.23 3.95 9.00
C ARG A 27 23.74 4.00 9.23
N LEU A 28 24.12 4.49 10.41
CA LEU A 28 25.51 4.63 10.88
C LEU A 28 26.32 3.32 10.91
N VAL A 29 25.65 2.16 10.94
CA VAL A 29 26.32 0.85 10.86
C VAL A 29 27.07 0.66 9.53
N TRP A 30 26.61 1.33 8.47
CA TRP A 30 27.28 1.33 7.18
C TRP A 30 28.42 2.35 7.16
N LYS A 31 29.65 1.87 7.36
CA LYS A 31 30.84 2.70 7.11
C LYS A 31 30.80 3.23 5.67
N ILE A 32 31.00 4.53 5.48
CA ILE A 32 30.88 5.25 4.20
C ILE A 32 31.62 4.51 3.06
N VAL A 33 32.86 4.10 3.29
CA VAL A 33 33.67 3.37 2.29
C VAL A 33 33.02 2.05 1.87
N THR A 34 32.46 1.31 2.84
CA THR A 34 31.81 0.02 2.58
C THR A 34 30.48 0.21 1.85
N ARG A 35 29.68 1.20 2.26
CA ARG A 35 28.43 1.60 1.63
C ARG A 35 28.64 1.96 0.15
N ASN A 36 29.55 2.89 -0.11
CA ASN A 36 29.80 3.38 -1.47
C ASN A 36 30.36 2.25 -2.36
N GLN A 37 31.24 1.42 -1.81
CA GLN A 37 31.76 0.26 -2.52
C GLN A 37 30.67 -0.78 -2.81
N PHE A 38 29.71 -0.97 -1.89
CA PHE A 38 28.57 -1.85 -2.09
C PHE A 38 27.67 -1.34 -3.22
N ILE A 39 27.23 -0.08 -3.16
CA ILE A 39 26.37 0.55 -4.19
C ILE A 39 27.04 0.44 -5.57
N LYS A 40 28.33 0.79 -5.68
CA LYS A 40 29.10 0.66 -6.92
C LYS A 40 29.12 -0.78 -7.46
N ASN A 41 29.29 -1.77 -6.59
CA ASN A 41 29.27 -3.18 -7.01
C ASN A 41 27.88 -3.64 -7.43
N LEU A 42 26.83 -3.15 -6.77
CA LEU A 42 25.43 -3.46 -7.11
C LEU A 42 25.08 -2.87 -8.48
N ILE A 43 25.45 -1.62 -8.74
CA ILE A 43 25.33 -0.97 -10.05
C ILE A 43 25.99 -1.82 -11.14
N LEU A 44 27.26 -2.20 -10.95
CA LEU A 44 27.99 -3.03 -11.92
C LEU A 44 27.35 -4.39 -12.15
N PHE A 45 26.76 -4.98 -11.10
CA PHE A 45 26.04 -6.24 -11.19
C PHE A 45 24.74 -6.08 -11.98
N LEU A 46 23.92 -5.08 -11.65
CA LEU A 46 22.65 -4.78 -12.32
C LEU A 46 22.86 -4.45 -13.80
N LYS A 47 23.92 -3.73 -14.17
CA LYS A 47 24.30 -3.48 -15.57
C LYS A 47 24.51 -4.76 -16.37
N ARG A 48 24.96 -5.85 -15.72
CA ARG A 48 25.20 -7.15 -16.36
C ARG A 48 23.93 -8.00 -16.45
N VAL A 49 23.18 -8.10 -15.35
CA VAL A 49 22.03 -9.02 -15.26
C VAL A 49 20.71 -8.38 -15.70
N GLY A 50 20.64 -7.04 -15.78
CA GLY A 50 19.41 -6.28 -15.99
C GLY A 50 18.64 -6.63 -17.26
N SER A 51 19.31 -7.14 -18.29
CA SER A 51 18.65 -7.56 -19.54
C SER A 51 17.80 -8.83 -19.43
N HIS A 52 17.94 -9.59 -18.34
CA HIS A 52 17.20 -10.82 -18.04
C HIS A 52 16.34 -10.70 -16.77
N LEU A 53 16.52 -9.62 -16.00
CA LEU A 53 15.84 -9.44 -14.72
C LEU A 53 14.39 -9.01 -14.96
N ASP A 54 13.46 -9.84 -14.49
CA ASP A 54 12.02 -9.58 -14.55
C ASP A 54 11.51 -8.93 -13.26
N HIS A 55 12.04 -9.36 -12.10
CA HIS A 55 11.65 -8.85 -10.79
C HIS A 55 12.84 -8.22 -10.07
N LEU A 56 12.68 -6.96 -9.62
CA LEU A 56 13.62 -6.28 -8.74
C LEU A 56 12.91 -5.75 -7.49
N SER A 57 13.40 -6.13 -6.32
CA SER A 57 13.03 -5.47 -5.06
C SER A 57 14.26 -4.92 -4.36
N LEU A 58 14.26 -3.61 -4.15
CA LEU A 58 15.21 -2.88 -3.31
C LEU A 58 14.48 -2.17 -2.16
N LYS A 59 13.37 -2.78 -1.71
CA LYS A 59 12.52 -2.23 -0.64
C LYS A 59 13.35 -1.88 0.58
N GLY A 60 13.22 -0.67 1.11
CA GLY A 60 13.91 -0.26 2.33
C GLY A 60 15.43 -0.07 2.17
N ALA A 61 15.94 0.11 0.95
CA ALA A 61 17.37 0.33 0.75
C ALA A 61 17.87 1.66 1.35
N ARG A 62 17.04 2.71 1.32
CA ARG A 62 17.34 4.08 1.80
C ARG A 62 18.63 4.66 1.22
N VAL A 63 18.65 4.77 -0.11
CA VAL A 63 19.73 5.42 -0.90
C VAL A 63 19.38 6.87 -1.22
N THR A 64 20.37 7.66 -1.63
CA THR A 64 20.10 9.01 -2.15
C THR A 64 19.33 8.95 -3.46
N LEU A 65 18.81 10.09 -3.92
CA LEU A 65 18.11 10.19 -5.19
C LEU A 65 18.97 9.75 -6.37
N GLU A 66 20.19 10.26 -6.44
CA GLU A 66 21.14 10.04 -7.54
C GLU A 66 21.55 8.58 -7.60
N GLU A 67 21.93 8.01 -6.45
CA GLU A 67 22.32 6.60 -6.34
C GLU A 67 21.14 5.68 -6.68
N GLY A 68 19.94 6.01 -6.20
CA GLY A 68 18.74 5.26 -6.49
C GLY A 68 18.39 5.27 -7.97
N CYS A 69 18.48 6.43 -8.61
CA CYS A 69 18.26 6.56 -10.05
C CYS A 69 19.35 5.85 -10.86
N GLU A 70 20.62 5.88 -10.43
CA GLU A 70 21.69 5.12 -11.09
C GLU A 70 21.49 3.60 -10.98
N LEU A 71 21.06 3.11 -9.80
CA LEU A 71 20.74 1.71 -9.57
C LEU A 71 19.60 1.23 -10.49
N LEU A 72 18.52 2.00 -10.59
CA LEU A 72 17.38 1.67 -11.45
C LEU A 72 17.76 1.77 -12.94
N SER A 73 18.44 2.84 -13.34
CA SER A 73 18.92 3.04 -14.72
C SER A 73 19.87 1.95 -15.18
N SER A 74 20.63 1.35 -14.26
CA SER A 74 21.54 0.23 -14.55
C SER A 74 20.84 -0.97 -15.19
N LEU A 75 19.55 -1.19 -14.93
CA LEU A 75 18.77 -2.25 -15.58
C LEU A 75 18.62 -2.05 -17.09
N SER A 76 18.59 -0.78 -17.51
CA SER A 76 18.42 -0.40 -18.91
C SER A 76 19.74 -0.29 -19.68
N TYR A 77 20.89 -0.44 -19.01
CA TYR A 77 22.21 -0.11 -19.54
C TYR A 77 22.53 -0.75 -20.90
N LEU A 78 22.23 -2.04 -21.08
CA LEU A 78 22.58 -2.78 -22.30
C LEU A 78 21.63 -2.53 -23.48
N LYS A 79 20.36 -2.18 -23.21
CA LYS A 79 19.29 -2.13 -24.23
C LYS A 79 18.61 -0.75 -24.33
N ASN A 80 19.08 0.23 -23.57
CA ASN A 80 18.43 1.53 -23.32
C ASN A 80 16.96 1.40 -22.87
N LYS A 81 16.56 0.21 -22.41
CA LYS A 81 15.25 -0.12 -21.85
C LYS A 81 15.37 -1.27 -20.88
N SER A 82 14.57 -1.23 -19.82
CA SER A 82 14.38 -2.31 -18.86
C SER A 82 13.12 -3.09 -19.23
N LEU A 83 13.22 -4.42 -19.19
CA LEU A 83 12.09 -5.34 -19.42
C LEU A 83 11.48 -5.86 -18.11
N ALA A 84 11.99 -5.40 -16.96
CA ALA A 84 11.47 -5.79 -15.66
C ALA A 84 9.96 -5.52 -15.58
N SER A 85 9.20 -6.56 -15.26
CA SER A 85 7.75 -6.46 -15.06
C SER A 85 7.38 -6.10 -13.62
N GLU A 86 8.23 -6.39 -12.64
CA GLU A 86 7.98 -6.08 -11.25
C GLU A 86 9.13 -5.28 -10.64
N VAL A 87 8.80 -4.10 -10.13
CA VAL A 87 9.75 -3.24 -9.43
C VAL A 87 9.16 -2.82 -8.09
N ASN A 88 9.86 -3.15 -7.01
CA ASN A 88 9.51 -2.75 -5.66
C ASN A 88 10.61 -1.86 -5.06
N ILE A 89 10.28 -0.57 -5.00
CA ILE A 89 11.08 0.52 -4.45
C ILE A 89 10.36 1.18 -3.25
N GLU A 90 9.54 0.42 -2.51
CA GLU A 90 8.94 0.90 -1.26
C GLU A 90 10.05 1.24 -0.24
N ASN A 91 10.04 2.46 0.31
CA ASN A 91 11.06 3.02 1.20
C ASN A 91 12.49 2.93 0.61
N PHE A 92 12.62 3.00 -0.71
CA PHE A 92 13.89 2.87 -1.42
C PHE A 92 14.79 4.10 -1.25
N PHE A 93 14.21 5.30 -1.33
CA PHE A 93 14.92 6.55 -1.12
C PHE A 93 15.03 6.89 0.38
N GLU A 94 15.97 7.75 0.72
CA GLU A 94 16.07 8.37 2.03
C GLU A 94 14.75 9.03 2.47
N ARG A 95 14.55 9.09 3.79
CA ARG A 95 13.33 9.64 4.38
C ARG A 95 13.18 11.12 4.04
N HIS A 96 11.93 11.59 4.00
CA HIS A 96 11.59 13.00 3.80
C HIS A 96 11.93 13.59 2.41
N LEU A 97 12.48 12.80 1.49
CA LEU A 97 12.82 13.27 0.16
C LEU A 97 11.57 13.53 -0.69
N ALA A 98 11.51 14.68 -1.36
CA ALA A 98 10.44 15.03 -2.30
C ALA A 98 10.75 14.52 -3.72
N VAL A 99 10.78 13.20 -3.90
CA VAL A 99 11.16 12.52 -5.16
C VAL A 99 10.27 12.95 -6.33
N TYR A 100 9.00 13.22 -6.07
CA TYR A 100 8.01 13.73 -7.03
C TYR A 100 8.44 15.03 -7.74
N ARG A 101 9.45 15.75 -7.24
CA ARG A 101 10.01 16.95 -7.90
C ARG A 101 11.20 16.66 -8.81
N SER A 102 11.64 15.40 -8.91
CA SER A 102 12.87 15.05 -9.63
C SER A 102 12.60 14.66 -11.09
N PRO A 103 13.11 15.43 -12.05
CA PRO A 103 13.09 15.02 -13.46
C PRO A 103 13.94 13.76 -13.69
N LEU A 104 15.06 13.61 -12.96
CA LEU A 104 15.94 12.45 -13.04
C LEU A 104 15.20 11.15 -12.71
N PHE A 105 14.32 11.19 -11.71
CA PHE A 105 13.49 10.03 -11.36
C PHE A 105 12.52 9.68 -12.48
N CYS A 106 11.84 10.67 -13.07
CA CYS A 106 10.92 10.44 -14.19
C CYS A 106 11.66 9.90 -15.42
N GLU A 107 12.82 10.46 -15.77
CA GLU A 107 13.68 9.97 -16.85
C GLU A 107 14.10 8.51 -16.60
N THR A 108 14.48 8.19 -15.37
CA THR A 108 14.84 6.82 -14.97
C THR A 108 13.66 5.86 -15.15
N MET A 109 12.47 6.25 -14.68
CA MET A 109 11.25 5.45 -14.83
C MET A 109 10.83 5.30 -16.29
N SER A 110 11.18 6.26 -17.16
CA SER A 110 10.87 6.18 -18.58
C SER A 110 11.59 5.04 -19.32
N LYS A 111 12.66 4.51 -18.72
CA LYS A 111 13.42 3.38 -19.29
C LYS A 111 12.69 2.05 -19.13
N PHE A 112 11.68 1.94 -18.26
CA PHE A 112 10.91 0.72 -18.08
C PHE A 112 9.76 0.64 -19.08
N ARG A 113 9.64 -0.50 -19.77
CA ARG A 113 8.73 -0.68 -20.91
C ARG A 113 7.73 -1.83 -20.78
N ASN A 114 7.72 -2.51 -19.64
CA ASN A 114 6.89 -3.69 -19.41
C ASN A 114 6.44 -3.82 -17.95
N LEU A 115 6.41 -2.72 -17.18
CA LEU A 115 6.01 -2.77 -15.78
C LEU A 115 4.57 -3.26 -15.68
N ALA A 116 4.39 -4.37 -14.97
CA ALA A 116 3.12 -4.92 -14.56
C ALA A 116 2.79 -4.58 -13.11
N ILE A 117 3.80 -4.58 -12.24
CA ILE A 117 3.66 -4.30 -10.81
C ILE A 117 4.72 -3.27 -10.40
N LEU A 118 4.27 -2.16 -9.83
CA LEU A 118 5.14 -1.13 -9.27
C LEU A 118 4.75 -0.86 -7.81
N SER A 119 5.72 -0.93 -6.90
CA SER A 119 5.52 -0.61 -5.49
C SER A 119 6.46 0.51 -5.07
N LEU A 120 5.91 1.61 -4.55
CA LEU A 120 6.68 2.83 -4.23
C LEU A 120 5.97 3.68 -3.16
N ASN A 121 6.64 4.71 -2.65
CA ASN A 121 6.05 5.64 -1.68
C ASN A 121 5.37 6.82 -2.37
N TYR A 122 4.30 7.37 -1.77
CA TYR A 122 3.54 8.47 -2.36
C TYR A 122 4.39 9.69 -2.71
N ASN A 123 5.48 9.94 -1.96
CA ASN A 123 6.46 11.00 -2.27
C ASN A 123 7.20 10.82 -3.61
N CYS A 124 7.00 9.73 -4.34
CA CYS A 124 7.50 9.54 -5.70
C CYS A 124 6.44 9.85 -6.78
N ILE A 125 5.16 9.94 -6.42
CA ILE A 125 4.07 10.15 -7.39
C ILE A 125 3.99 11.65 -7.74
N SER A 126 3.98 11.94 -9.04
CA SER A 126 3.70 13.25 -9.65
C SER A 126 2.89 13.04 -10.94
N ASP A 127 2.35 14.12 -11.51
CA ASP A 127 1.68 14.06 -12.82
C ASP A 127 2.64 13.54 -13.90
N GLU A 128 3.89 13.99 -13.89
CA GLU A 128 4.92 13.58 -14.85
C GLU A 128 5.23 12.08 -14.76
N LEU A 129 5.25 11.51 -13.55
CA LEU A 129 5.40 10.06 -13.39
C LEU A 129 4.18 9.32 -13.96
N LEU A 130 2.97 9.79 -13.68
CA LEU A 130 1.75 9.17 -14.20
C LEU A 130 1.72 9.19 -15.72
N ASP A 131 2.10 10.30 -16.34
CA ASP A 131 2.25 10.42 -17.79
C ASP A 131 3.33 9.48 -18.33
N THR A 132 4.48 9.39 -17.67
CA THR A 132 5.56 8.44 -18.03
C THR A 132 5.07 6.99 -18.00
N LEU A 133 4.32 6.60 -16.97
CA LEU A 133 3.74 5.25 -16.87
C LEU A 133 2.67 5.02 -17.95
N CYS A 134 1.89 6.05 -18.24
CA CYS A 134 0.84 6.04 -19.26
C CYS A 134 1.40 5.88 -20.68
N GLU A 135 2.52 6.53 -20.97
CA GLU A 135 3.19 6.46 -22.28
C GLU A 135 3.92 5.13 -22.50
N HIS A 136 4.48 4.54 -21.45
CA HIS A 136 5.45 3.45 -21.62
C HIS A 136 5.00 2.11 -21.07
N ASN A 137 4.00 2.09 -20.18
CA ASN A 137 3.60 0.89 -19.45
C ASN A 137 2.07 0.67 -19.43
N ALA A 138 1.26 1.51 -20.09
CA ALA A 138 -0.21 1.41 -20.01
C ALA A 138 -0.78 0.02 -20.37
N HIS A 139 -0.17 -0.68 -21.32
CA HIS A 139 -0.64 -2.01 -21.73
C HIS A 139 -0.25 -3.14 -20.76
N SER A 140 0.84 -2.97 -20.02
CA SER A 140 1.38 -3.97 -19.09
C SER A 140 0.98 -3.71 -17.65
N LEU A 141 0.74 -2.45 -17.25
CA LEU A 141 0.60 -2.05 -15.85
C LEU A 141 -0.73 -2.51 -15.27
N TRP A 142 -0.67 -3.40 -14.27
CA TRP A 142 -1.84 -4.00 -13.64
C TRP A 142 -1.97 -3.63 -12.17
N THR A 143 -0.86 -3.37 -11.47
CA THR A 143 -0.88 -3.06 -10.05
C THR A 143 0.09 -1.96 -9.69
N LEU A 144 -0.42 -0.96 -8.96
CA LEU A 144 0.37 0.07 -8.32
C LEU A 144 0.13 0.00 -6.80
N ASN A 145 1.19 -0.28 -6.04
CA ASN A 145 1.16 -0.28 -4.59
C ASN A 145 1.80 1.01 -4.07
N ILE A 146 1.04 1.82 -3.35
CA ILE A 146 1.46 3.14 -2.89
C ILE A 146 1.46 3.16 -1.37
N LYS A 147 2.65 3.35 -0.80
CA LYS A 147 2.82 3.56 0.64
C LYS A 147 2.81 5.05 0.97
N CYS A 148 2.00 5.45 1.93
CA CYS A 148 1.93 6.81 2.46
C CYS A 148 2.35 6.75 3.94
N HIS A 149 3.41 7.45 4.32
CA HIS A 149 3.87 7.47 5.71
C HIS A 149 3.84 8.90 6.24
N ILE A 150 3.47 9.14 7.49
CA ILE A 150 3.36 10.49 8.09
C ILE A 150 4.61 11.38 7.91
N HIS A 151 5.79 10.77 7.81
CA HIS A 151 7.06 11.46 7.63
C HIS A 151 7.40 11.77 6.18
N ASP A 152 6.72 11.17 5.21
CA ASP A 152 6.94 11.46 3.81
C ASP A 152 6.26 12.78 3.43
N PRO A 153 6.81 13.55 2.48
CA PRO A 153 6.14 14.74 2.00
C PRO A 153 4.89 14.35 1.20
N HIS A 154 3.77 15.01 1.52
CA HIS A 154 2.46 14.84 0.86
C HIS A 154 1.93 16.15 0.26
N ARG A 155 2.83 17.09 -0.06
CA ARG A 155 2.46 18.45 -0.49
C ARG A 155 2.24 18.58 -1.99
N GLN A 156 2.57 17.54 -2.76
CA GLN A 156 2.31 17.52 -4.19
C GLN A 156 0.81 17.62 -4.46
N ILE A 157 0.48 18.39 -5.49
CA ILE A 157 -0.85 18.44 -6.07
C ILE A 157 -0.75 17.57 -7.32
N ILE A 158 -1.53 16.50 -7.36
CA ILE A 158 -1.64 15.62 -8.53
C ILE A 158 -3.04 15.82 -9.07
N TRP A 159 -3.18 16.05 -10.35
CA TRP A 159 -4.49 16.31 -10.94
C TRP A 159 -5.26 15.00 -11.16
N GLY A 160 -6.56 15.01 -10.88
CA GLY A 160 -7.44 13.87 -11.17
C GLY A 160 -7.41 13.47 -12.65
N VAL A 161 -7.17 14.43 -13.55
CA VAL A 161 -7.03 14.21 -15.00
C VAL A 161 -5.87 13.26 -15.33
N SER A 162 -4.72 13.40 -14.68
CA SER A 162 -3.55 12.54 -14.92
C SER A 162 -3.82 11.10 -14.49
N TRP A 163 -4.46 10.92 -13.33
CA TRP A 163 -4.94 9.61 -12.88
C TRP A 163 -5.99 9.02 -13.83
N GLY A 164 -6.96 9.83 -14.25
CA GLY A 164 -7.99 9.44 -15.20
C GLY A 164 -7.42 9.00 -16.55
N ASN A 165 -6.40 9.71 -17.05
CA ASN A 165 -5.69 9.35 -18.30
C ASN A 165 -4.98 8.00 -18.17
N LEU A 166 -4.24 7.79 -17.08
CA LEU A 166 -3.59 6.51 -16.81
C LEU A 166 -4.60 5.38 -16.69
N ALA A 167 -5.67 5.55 -15.91
CA ALA A 167 -6.71 4.54 -15.73
C ALA A 167 -7.44 4.20 -17.05
N LYS A 168 -7.67 5.20 -17.90
CA LYS A 168 -8.28 5.01 -19.23
C LYS A 168 -7.38 4.20 -20.16
N ARG A 169 -6.07 4.46 -20.17
CA ARG A 169 -5.11 3.76 -21.03
C ARG A 169 -4.67 2.40 -20.47
N ALA A 170 -4.71 2.24 -19.15
CA ALA A 170 -4.43 1.00 -18.43
C ALA A 170 -5.71 0.45 -17.75
N PRO A 171 -6.70 -0.07 -18.50
CA PRO A 171 -8.01 -0.45 -17.95
C PRO A 171 -7.96 -1.62 -16.95
N LYS A 172 -6.84 -2.34 -16.89
CA LYS A 172 -6.61 -3.42 -15.92
C LYS A 172 -5.94 -2.93 -14.63
N LEU A 173 -5.55 -1.66 -14.56
CA LEU A 173 -4.85 -1.07 -13.42
C LEU A 173 -5.69 -1.17 -12.14
N ARG A 174 -5.01 -1.58 -11.06
CA ARG A 174 -5.54 -1.60 -9.70
C ARG A 174 -4.56 -0.86 -8.80
N VAL A 175 -5.05 0.11 -8.04
CA VAL A 175 -4.23 0.85 -7.08
C VAL A 175 -4.52 0.37 -5.66
N ASN A 176 -3.46 0.07 -4.92
CA ASN A 176 -3.54 -0.32 -3.51
C ASN A 176 -2.80 0.71 -2.67
N PHE A 177 -3.49 1.30 -1.69
CA PHE A 177 -2.89 2.25 -0.76
C PHE A 177 -2.63 1.66 0.62
N PHE A 178 -1.49 2.01 1.18
CA PHE A 178 -1.07 1.68 2.54
C PHE A 178 -0.70 2.96 3.28
N PHE A 179 -1.61 3.46 4.11
CA PHE A 179 -1.39 4.64 4.93
C PHE A 179 -0.93 4.23 6.33
N GLU A 180 0.27 4.69 6.68
CA GLU A 180 0.87 4.54 8.00
C GLU A 180 0.87 5.91 8.69
N ARG A 181 0.01 6.05 9.70
CA ARG A 181 -0.14 7.24 10.55
C ARG A 181 -0.59 8.50 9.80
N VAL A 182 -1.24 8.34 8.64
CA VAL A 182 -1.89 9.42 7.89
C VAL A 182 -3.40 9.22 7.99
N MET A 183 -4.05 9.91 8.93
CA MET A 183 -5.47 9.70 9.25
C MET A 183 -6.37 10.90 9.00
N LYS A 184 -5.82 12.12 8.95
CA LYS A 184 -6.67 13.31 8.80
C LYS A 184 -7.36 13.31 7.43
N HIS A 185 -8.65 13.63 7.46
CA HIS A 185 -9.50 13.66 6.27
C HIS A 185 -8.93 14.55 5.16
N ASP A 186 -8.49 15.77 5.49
CA ASP A 186 -7.91 16.72 4.54
C ASP A 186 -6.68 16.16 3.81
N LYS A 187 -5.81 15.44 4.53
CA LYS A 187 -4.65 14.77 3.95
C LYS A 187 -5.05 13.60 3.07
N LEU A 188 -6.00 12.78 3.53
CA LEU A 188 -6.48 11.62 2.77
C LEU A 188 -7.20 12.07 1.50
N ALA A 189 -8.08 13.07 1.56
CA ALA A 189 -8.83 13.59 0.42
C ALA A 189 -7.93 14.20 -0.67
N ARG A 190 -6.76 14.73 -0.30
CA ARG A 190 -5.75 15.20 -1.27
C ARG A 190 -5.04 14.06 -2.01
N ILE A 191 -4.98 12.88 -1.42
CA ILE A 191 -4.26 11.71 -1.96
C ILE A 191 -5.22 10.78 -2.71
N LEU A 192 -6.39 10.55 -2.13
CA LEU A 192 -7.43 9.64 -2.61
C LEU A 192 -8.41 10.40 -3.51
N LEU A 193 -8.05 10.53 -4.79
CA LEU A 193 -8.91 11.14 -5.81
C LEU A 193 -9.87 10.11 -6.40
N ALA A 194 -11.06 10.55 -6.80
CA ALA A 194 -12.13 9.67 -7.28
C ALA A 194 -11.78 8.97 -8.60
N GLU A 195 -10.90 9.56 -9.41
CA GLU A 195 -10.43 9.04 -10.70
C GLU A 195 -9.48 7.84 -10.55
N ILE A 196 -8.95 7.61 -9.34
CA ILE A 196 -8.00 6.52 -9.09
C ILE A 196 -8.77 5.18 -9.04
N PRO A 197 -8.34 4.13 -9.77
CA PRO A 197 -8.96 2.82 -9.72
C PRO A 197 -8.52 2.05 -8.45
N VAL A 198 -8.92 2.56 -7.28
CA VAL A 198 -8.54 2.03 -5.97
C VAL A 198 -9.21 0.70 -5.71
N ARG A 199 -8.40 -0.35 -5.56
CA ARG A 199 -8.83 -1.70 -5.21
C ARG A 199 -8.77 -1.93 -3.70
N SER A 200 -7.75 -1.41 -3.03
CA SER A 200 -7.47 -1.69 -1.63
C SER A 200 -7.03 -0.43 -0.89
N ILE A 201 -7.59 -0.22 0.29
CA ILE A 201 -7.18 0.84 1.22
C ILE A 201 -6.84 0.20 2.57
N ASN A 202 -5.67 0.54 3.09
CA ASN A 202 -5.21 0.09 4.39
C ASN A 202 -4.77 1.31 5.21
N LEU A 203 -5.60 1.71 6.17
CA LEU A 203 -5.35 2.82 7.08
C LEU A 203 -4.89 2.25 8.43
N ARG A 204 -3.62 2.47 8.80
CA ARG A 204 -3.07 2.05 10.10
C ARG A 204 -2.50 3.20 10.87
N SER A 205 -3.05 3.41 12.05
CA SER A 205 -2.75 4.59 12.83
C SER A 205 -1.73 4.36 13.93
N CYS A 206 -1.54 3.11 14.37
CA CYS A 206 -0.72 2.66 15.50
C CYS A 206 -0.25 3.85 16.37
N TYR A 207 -1.13 4.33 17.28
CA TYR A 207 -0.88 5.45 18.20
C TYR A 207 -0.82 6.86 17.56
N PHE A 208 -1.87 7.27 16.85
CA PHE A 208 -2.05 8.67 16.46
C PHE A 208 -2.62 9.46 17.65
N ARG A 209 -1.94 10.56 18.01
CA ARG A 209 -2.20 11.34 19.24
C ARG A 209 -2.78 12.73 18.95
N ASP A 210 -3.33 12.94 17.75
CA ASP A 210 -4.03 14.19 17.50
C ASP A 210 -5.35 14.15 18.27
N PRO A 211 -5.67 15.13 19.13
CA PRO A 211 -6.90 15.08 19.92
C PRO A 211 -8.14 15.46 19.11
N ASP A 212 -7.99 16.23 18.02
CA ASP A 212 -9.11 16.85 17.29
C ASP A 212 -9.41 16.19 15.94
N TRP A 213 -8.91 14.97 15.74
CA TRP A 213 -9.12 14.24 14.49
C TRP A 213 -10.45 13.48 14.50
N THR A 214 -11.05 13.34 13.32
CA THR A 214 -12.24 12.51 13.12
C THR A 214 -12.08 11.68 11.86
N MET A 215 -12.49 10.41 11.93
CA MET A 215 -12.59 9.51 10.80
C MET A 215 -13.93 9.64 10.07
N ARG A 216 -14.96 10.19 10.72
CA ARG A 216 -16.33 10.27 10.19
C ARG A 216 -16.39 10.84 8.76
N PRO A 217 -15.79 12.00 8.43
CA PRO A 217 -15.84 12.55 7.06
C PRO A 217 -15.15 11.64 6.03
N THR A 218 -14.13 10.90 6.44
CA THR A 218 -13.47 9.92 5.56
C THR A 218 -14.40 8.75 5.25
N LEU A 219 -15.14 8.25 6.24
CA LEU A 219 -16.09 7.15 6.05
C LEU A 219 -17.35 7.57 5.28
N THR A 220 -17.85 8.79 5.50
CA THR A 220 -19.11 9.26 4.89
C THR A 220 -18.94 9.91 3.53
N ASN A 221 -17.81 10.56 3.27
CA ASN A 221 -17.64 11.40 2.08
C ASN A 221 -16.56 10.85 1.15
N LEU A 222 -15.42 10.40 1.69
CA LEU A 222 -14.27 10.03 0.88
C LEU A 222 -14.35 8.58 0.36
N LEU A 223 -14.42 7.61 1.27
CA LEU A 223 -14.42 6.19 0.89
C LEU A 223 -15.62 5.77 0.02
N PRO A 224 -16.84 6.33 0.20
CA PRO A 224 -17.98 6.01 -0.66
C PRO A 224 -17.79 6.37 -2.14
N SER A 225 -16.85 7.25 -2.48
CA SER A 225 -16.47 7.50 -3.89
C SER A 225 -15.98 6.24 -4.60
N TYR A 226 -15.46 5.26 -3.86
CA TYR A 226 -14.95 3.99 -4.38
C TYR A 226 -15.94 2.82 -4.29
N LYS A 227 -17.22 3.08 -3.98
CA LYS A 227 -18.24 2.04 -3.71
C LYS A 227 -18.39 0.96 -4.80
N HIS A 228 -18.04 1.28 -6.06
CA HIS A 228 -18.15 0.36 -7.20
C HIS A 228 -16.87 -0.42 -7.51
N ILE A 229 -15.75 -0.09 -6.86
CA ILE A 229 -14.42 -0.63 -7.19
C ILE A 229 -13.64 -1.14 -5.98
N LEU A 230 -13.91 -0.62 -4.77
CA LEU A 230 -13.20 -1.02 -3.55
C LEU A 230 -13.50 -2.48 -3.22
N GLN A 231 -12.44 -3.25 -2.99
CA GLN A 231 -12.51 -4.70 -2.76
C GLN A 231 -11.97 -5.11 -1.40
N LYS A 232 -11.00 -4.36 -0.89
CA LYS A 232 -10.37 -4.64 0.40
C LYS A 232 -10.26 -3.37 1.23
N LEU A 233 -10.74 -3.43 2.46
CA LEU A 233 -10.66 -2.34 3.41
C LEU A 233 -10.01 -2.85 4.71
N THR A 234 -8.93 -2.18 5.12
CA THR A 234 -8.31 -2.37 6.43
C THR A 234 -8.30 -1.04 7.15
N LEU A 235 -8.88 -1.02 8.35
CA LEU A 235 -8.98 0.13 9.22
C LEU A 235 -8.41 -0.24 10.58
N GLU A 236 -7.44 0.55 11.05
CA GLU A 236 -6.87 0.41 12.38
C GLU A 236 -6.64 1.81 12.94
N PHE A 237 -7.48 2.20 13.91
CA PHE A 237 -7.42 3.51 14.54
C PHE A 237 -8.06 3.48 15.94
N ASN A 238 -7.73 4.49 16.75
CA ASN A 238 -8.32 4.68 18.08
C ASN A 238 -9.37 5.80 18.01
N ASN A 239 -10.63 5.42 17.89
CA ASN A 239 -11.78 6.32 17.87
C ASN A 239 -12.54 6.34 19.21
N SER A 240 -11.86 6.20 20.35
CA SER A 240 -12.53 6.18 21.66
C SER A 240 -13.39 7.43 21.93
N HIS A 241 -13.14 8.53 21.21
CA HIS A 241 -13.87 9.79 21.31
C HIS A 241 -15.04 9.93 20.32
N GLU A 242 -15.25 8.99 19.38
CA GLU A 242 -16.35 9.05 18.42
C GLU A 242 -16.95 7.67 18.08
N PHE A 243 -18.28 7.58 18.03
CA PHE A 243 -19.00 6.39 17.61
C PHE A 243 -19.12 6.33 16.08
N LEU A 244 -18.67 5.23 15.47
CA LEU A 244 -18.54 5.11 13.99
C LEU A 244 -19.25 3.88 13.41
N ASP A 245 -19.99 3.14 14.24
CA ASP A 245 -20.64 1.88 13.89
C ASP A 245 -21.59 2.03 12.71
N GLU A 246 -22.43 3.08 12.71
CA GLU A 246 -23.35 3.37 11.61
C GLU A 246 -22.62 3.74 10.33
N GLU A 247 -21.64 4.64 10.39
CA GLU A 247 -20.88 5.05 9.21
C GLU A 247 -20.12 3.88 8.59
N LEU A 248 -19.51 3.03 9.42
CA LEU A 248 -18.82 1.82 8.97
C LEU A 248 -19.80 0.84 8.34
N LEU A 249 -20.95 0.61 8.96
CA LEU A 249 -21.95 -0.30 8.42
C LEU A 249 -22.47 0.21 7.08
N GLN A 250 -22.85 1.49 6.98
CA GLN A 250 -23.30 2.11 5.74
C GLN A 250 -22.23 2.04 4.63
N LEU A 251 -20.96 2.28 4.98
CA LEU A 251 -19.86 2.15 4.03
C LEU A 251 -19.76 0.71 3.49
N VAL A 252 -19.78 -0.29 4.37
CA VAL A 252 -19.70 -1.71 3.99
C VAL A 252 -20.86 -2.10 3.06
N LEU A 253 -22.10 -1.71 3.41
CA LEU A 253 -23.29 -1.98 2.62
C LEU A 253 -23.29 -1.25 1.27
N SER A 254 -22.69 -0.06 1.19
CA SER A 254 -22.58 0.69 -0.07
C SER A 254 -21.56 0.07 -1.04
N CYS A 255 -20.52 -0.59 -0.52
CA CYS A 255 -19.37 -1.06 -1.29
C CYS A 255 -19.62 -2.45 -1.90
N ARG A 256 -20.24 -2.48 -3.08
CA ARG A 256 -20.74 -3.71 -3.74
C ARG A 256 -19.68 -4.78 -4.06
N LYS A 257 -18.40 -4.40 -4.15
CA LYS A 257 -17.29 -5.33 -4.47
C LYS A 257 -16.42 -5.65 -3.25
N LEU A 258 -16.77 -5.14 -2.07
CA LEU A 258 -16.00 -5.33 -0.86
C LEU A 258 -16.16 -6.77 -0.39
N PHE A 259 -15.07 -7.55 -0.47
CA PHE A 259 -15.05 -8.94 -0.02
C PHE A 259 -14.12 -9.14 1.18
N PHE A 260 -13.26 -8.18 1.48
CA PHE A 260 -12.32 -8.25 2.60
C PHE A 260 -12.49 -7.02 3.49
N LEU A 261 -12.83 -7.26 4.75
CA LEU A 261 -12.93 -6.24 5.78
C LEU A 261 -12.07 -6.62 6.98
N LYS A 262 -11.18 -5.70 7.37
CA LYS A 262 -10.46 -5.77 8.63
C LYS A 262 -10.64 -4.45 9.39
N ILE A 263 -11.14 -4.50 10.61
CA ILE A 263 -11.36 -3.31 11.44
C ILE A 263 -10.83 -3.55 12.85
N TRP A 264 -9.94 -2.68 13.31
CA TRP A 264 -9.49 -2.61 14.70
C TRP A 264 -9.82 -1.20 15.23
N ALA A 265 -10.85 -1.09 16.04
CA ALA A 265 -11.47 0.17 16.45
C ALA A 265 -12.33 -0.01 17.72
N PHE A 266 -12.67 1.08 18.39
CA PHE A 266 -13.72 1.09 19.41
C PHE A 266 -15.07 0.97 18.71
N LEU A 267 -15.78 -0.13 18.95
CA LEU A 267 -17.05 -0.48 18.30
C LEU A 267 -17.97 -1.15 19.31
N ASP A 268 -19.27 -1.10 19.06
CA ASP A 268 -20.23 -1.91 19.79
C ASP A 268 -20.24 -3.36 19.26
N ILE A 269 -20.50 -4.34 20.12
CA ILE A 269 -20.57 -5.75 19.71
C ILE A 269 -21.70 -5.99 18.69
N THR A 270 -22.82 -5.26 18.83
CA THR A 270 -23.95 -5.32 17.91
C THR A 270 -23.56 -4.94 16.49
N PHE A 271 -22.45 -4.21 16.27
CA PHE A 271 -21.92 -3.96 14.94
C PHE A 271 -21.62 -5.27 14.19
N VAL A 272 -20.99 -6.24 14.85
CA VAL A 272 -20.63 -7.54 14.25
C VAL A 272 -21.89 -8.34 13.96
N GLU A 273 -22.83 -8.36 14.89
CA GLU A 273 -24.13 -9.03 14.71
C GLU A 273 -24.88 -8.44 13.51
N ARG A 274 -24.97 -7.12 13.41
CA ARG A 274 -25.62 -6.43 12.30
C ARG A 274 -24.92 -6.70 10.98
N LEU A 275 -23.59 -6.74 10.94
CA LEU A 275 -22.84 -7.10 9.73
C LEU A 275 -23.17 -8.53 9.27
N LEU A 276 -23.18 -9.49 10.20
CA LEU A 276 -23.51 -10.88 9.89
C LEU A 276 -24.97 -11.02 9.43
N GLN A 277 -25.90 -10.34 10.08
CA GLN A 277 -27.31 -10.30 9.65
C GLN A 277 -27.44 -9.77 8.22
N ASN A 278 -26.77 -8.66 7.89
CA ASN A 278 -26.77 -8.11 6.54
C ASN A 278 -26.13 -9.05 5.51
N GLN A 279 -25.14 -9.86 5.89
CA GLN A 279 -24.57 -10.90 5.03
C GLN A 279 -25.58 -12.01 4.76
N VAL A 280 -26.30 -12.50 5.80
CA VAL A 280 -27.37 -13.51 5.64
C VAL A 280 -28.48 -13.00 4.71
N GLU A 281 -28.83 -11.72 4.83
CA GLU A 281 -29.82 -11.06 3.97
C GLU A 281 -29.31 -10.73 2.55
N GLY A 282 -28.06 -11.06 2.23
CA GLY A 282 -27.45 -10.81 0.93
C GLY A 282 -27.16 -9.33 0.62
N LYS A 283 -27.18 -8.47 1.64
CA LYS A 283 -26.91 -7.02 1.50
C LYS A 283 -25.42 -6.69 1.38
N CYS A 284 -24.55 -7.59 1.83
CA CYS A 284 -23.11 -7.53 1.60
C CYS A 284 -22.54 -8.92 1.26
N THR A 285 -21.32 -8.97 0.70
CA THR A 285 -20.69 -10.20 0.20
C THR A 285 -19.25 -10.34 0.69
N LEU A 286 -19.07 -10.23 2.00
CA LEU A 286 -17.78 -10.45 2.64
C LEU A 286 -17.37 -11.92 2.52
N ARG A 287 -16.09 -12.15 2.27
CA ARG A 287 -15.41 -13.46 2.36
C ARG A 287 -14.38 -13.50 3.48
N THR A 288 -14.01 -12.33 3.99
CA THR A 288 -13.09 -12.20 5.11
C THR A 288 -13.57 -11.06 5.99
N LEU A 289 -13.82 -11.39 7.27
CA LEU A 289 -14.25 -10.46 8.29
C LEU A 289 -13.30 -10.61 9.48
N LYS A 290 -12.48 -9.59 9.71
CA LYS A 290 -11.52 -9.55 10.83
C LYS A 290 -11.78 -8.32 11.70
N VAL A 291 -12.41 -8.48 12.85
CA VAL A 291 -12.74 -7.37 13.74
C VAL A 291 -12.01 -7.53 15.07
N ARG A 292 -11.40 -6.46 15.55
CA ARG A 292 -10.92 -6.34 16.93
C ARG A 292 -11.67 -5.17 17.54
N ILE A 293 -12.56 -5.48 18.46
CA ILE A 293 -13.37 -4.48 19.16
C ILE A 293 -12.55 -3.99 20.34
N TYR A 294 -12.17 -2.71 20.32
CA TYR A 294 -11.53 -2.08 21.47
C TYR A 294 -12.57 -1.72 22.52
N THR A 295 -12.26 -2.06 23.77
CA THR A 295 -13.03 -1.67 24.95
C THR A 295 -12.12 -0.93 25.93
N SER A 296 -12.69 0.02 26.68
CA SER A 296 -12.02 0.71 27.78
C SER A 296 -12.00 -0.11 29.06
N GLN A 297 -12.69 -1.26 29.08
CA GLN A 297 -12.71 -2.17 30.21
C GLN A 297 -11.40 -2.95 30.33
N HIS A 298 -11.02 -3.30 31.56
CA HIS A 298 -9.81 -4.09 31.82
C HIS A 298 -10.01 -5.59 31.51
N GLU A 299 -11.25 -6.06 31.63
CA GLU A 299 -11.66 -7.42 31.32
C GLU A 299 -12.62 -7.39 30.12
N THR A 300 -12.66 -8.50 29.38
CA THR A 300 -13.49 -8.66 28.17
C THR A 300 -14.47 -9.83 28.29
N ILE A 301 -14.73 -10.30 29.51
CA ILE A 301 -15.48 -11.55 29.75
C ILE A 301 -16.93 -11.44 29.22
N GLN A 302 -17.58 -10.30 29.46
CA GLN A 302 -18.94 -10.07 29.00
C GLN A 302 -18.99 -9.96 27.48
N GLU A 303 -18.06 -9.20 26.90
CA GLU A 303 -17.97 -9.03 25.46
C GLU A 303 -17.64 -10.35 24.74
N ASP A 304 -16.75 -11.16 25.30
CA ASP A 304 -16.42 -12.49 24.80
C ASP A 304 -17.62 -13.44 24.88
N HIS A 305 -18.44 -13.36 25.93
CA HIS A 305 -19.68 -14.13 26.02
C HIS A 305 -20.67 -13.75 24.91
N MET A 306 -20.91 -12.45 24.71
CA MET A 306 -21.79 -11.96 23.64
C MET A 306 -21.28 -12.34 22.25
N LEU A 307 -19.97 -12.24 22.01
CA LEU A 307 -19.35 -12.66 20.75
C LEU A 307 -19.49 -14.17 20.51
N ARG A 308 -19.42 -15.00 21.55
CA ARG A 308 -19.68 -16.44 21.45
C ARG A 308 -21.13 -16.73 21.08
N GLU A 309 -22.09 -16.02 21.68
CA GLU A 309 -23.51 -16.17 21.32
C GLU A 309 -23.77 -15.79 19.86
N ILE A 310 -23.17 -14.69 19.39
CA ILE A 310 -23.23 -14.27 17.99
C ILE A 310 -22.60 -15.35 17.09
N TYR A 311 -21.42 -15.86 17.44
CA TYR A 311 -20.78 -16.93 16.67
C TYR A 311 -21.67 -18.17 16.55
N ILE A 312 -22.31 -18.60 17.65
CA ILE A 312 -23.23 -19.75 17.65
C ILE A 312 -24.42 -19.48 16.74
N ARG A 313 -25.01 -18.28 16.81
CA ARG A 313 -26.18 -17.89 16.01
C ARG A 313 -25.90 -17.90 14.49
N TYR A 314 -24.72 -17.45 14.07
CA TYR A 314 -24.33 -17.38 12.66
C TYR A 314 -23.32 -18.45 12.25
N LYS A 315 -23.25 -19.56 13.00
CA LYS A 315 -22.22 -20.61 12.87
C LYS A 315 -22.14 -21.17 11.45
N ASP A 316 -23.28 -21.42 10.83
CA ASP A 316 -23.34 -22.02 9.50
C ASP A 316 -22.75 -21.08 8.44
N LEU A 317 -23.15 -19.80 8.44
CA LEU A 317 -22.55 -18.77 7.58
C LEU A 317 -21.05 -18.64 7.82
N ILE A 318 -20.64 -18.54 9.09
CA ILE A 318 -19.25 -18.32 9.46
C ILE A 318 -18.35 -19.46 8.98
N ASN A 319 -18.76 -20.71 9.22
CA ASN A 319 -17.93 -21.87 8.92
C ASN A 319 -17.92 -22.23 7.43
N SER A 320 -18.93 -21.84 6.66
CA SER A 320 -19.04 -22.17 5.23
C SER A 320 -18.47 -21.10 4.32
N GLU A 321 -18.66 -19.81 4.63
CA GLU A 321 -18.41 -18.72 3.68
C GLU A 321 -17.37 -17.68 4.14
N LEU A 322 -17.05 -17.61 5.42
CA LEU A 322 -16.24 -16.53 5.99
C LEU A 322 -14.90 -17.00 6.56
N ASN A 323 -13.83 -16.33 6.14
CA ASN A 323 -12.62 -16.24 6.96
C ASN A 323 -12.87 -15.26 8.11
N TYR A 324 -13.39 -15.78 9.22
CA TYR A 324 -13.87 -15.02 10.37
C TYR A 324 -12.84 -14.96 11.49
N PHE A 325 -12.61 -13.77 12.02
CA PHE A 325 -11.85 -13.53 13.24
C PHE A 325 -12.43 -12.32 13.96
N VAL A 326 -13.09 -12.52 15.09
CA VAL A 326 -13.63 -11.42 15.90
C VAL A 326 -13.27 -11.64 17.34
N ILE A 327 -12.69 -10.62 17.97
CA ILE A 327 -12.34 -10.62 19.40
C ILE A 327 -12.63 -9.25 20.01
N ALA A 328 -12.96 -9.25 21.30
CA ALA A 328 -12.83 -8.06 22.13
C ALA A 328 -11.36 -7.90 22.54
N TYR A 329 -10.92 -6.67 22.77
CA TYR A 329 -9.55 -6.36 23.16
C TYR A 329 -9.51 -5.16 24.09
N PRO A 330 -8.99 -5.30 25.32
CA PRO A 330 -8.86 -4.18 26.25
C PRO A 330 -7.76 -3.23 25.76
N MET A 331 -8.14 -1.99 25.47
CA MET A 331 -7.23 -0.95 25.00
C MET A 331 -7.14 0.13 26.08
N MET A 332 -6.13 0.00 26.95
CA MET A 332 -5.79 0.97 27.99
C MET A 332 -5.20 2.26 27.44
#